data_AF-A0AA38GHP2-F1
#
_entry.id   AF-A0AA38GHP2-F1
#
_cell.length_a   1.000
_cell.length_b   1.000
_cell.length_c   1.000
_cell.angle_alpha   90.00
_cell.angle_beta   90.00
_cell.angle_gamma   90.00
#
_symmetry.space_group_name_H-M   'P 1'
#
loop_
_entity.id
_entity.type
_entity.pdbx_description
1 polymer ?
#
loop_
_entity_poly.entity_id
_entity_poly.type
_entity_poly.pdbx_seq_one_letter_code
_entity_poly.pdbx_strand_id
1 'polypeptide(L)'
;MVYMDADIQVFDNIDNLFHMSDGYLYAVMDCFCEKTWSHTPQYNIGYCQQCPDKVCWPAEMEKQRPALYFNAGMFAFEPSKLTFDSMMETLMSTAPTPVAEQKMYIPIPLVYNLVLAMLWRHPENVDVERVKVAHYCAAVSVFFASACQIVYCCVVNKILQTDVKGSKPWKFTGKEPNMQREDIQKLVKKWWEIYNDDSMDFRSNETRAETESRSELQHITDKALRGVMYRPVHVLPAPPAA
;
A
#
# COMPACT_ATOMS: atom_id res chain seq x y z
N MET A 1 -12.60 0.82 -11.02
CA MET A 1 -11.70 1.51 -10.06
C MET A 1 -10.44 0.68 -9.88
N VAL A 2 -9.30 1.31 -9.63
CA VAL A 2 -8.06 0.63 -9.22
C VAL A 2 -7.77 0.99 -7.77
N TYR A 3 -7.71 0.00 -6.87
CA TYR A 3 -7.24 0.17 -5.51
C TYR A 3 -5.72 -0.02 -5.46
N MET A 4 -5.02 0.79 -4.66
CA MET A 4 -3.57 0.73 -4.47
C MET A 4 -3.22 1.07 -3.02
N ASP A 5 -2.39 0.24 -2.39
CA ASP A 5 -1.83 0.53 -1.06
C ASP A 5 -0.89 1.75 -1.11
N ALA A 6 -0.74 2.42 0.03
CA ALA A 6 0.02 3.67 0.15
C ALA A 6 1.54 3.49 -0.06
N ASP A 7 2.04 2.27 -0.06
CA ASP A 7 3.43 1.92 -0.33
C ASP A 7 3.63 1.34 -1.74
N ILE A 8 2.81 1.78 -2.69
CA ILE A 8 2.93 1.45 -4.10
C ILE A 8 3.38 2.68 -4.90
N GLN A 9 4.30 2.46 -5.85
CA GLN A 9 4.72 3.49 -6.81
C GLN A 9 4.42 3.03 -8.24
N VAL A 10 3.89 3.94 -9.05
CA VAL A 10 3.64 3.76 -10.49
C VAL A 10 4.75 4.42 -11.29
N PHE A 11 5.37 3.67 -12.20
CA PHE A 11 6.43 4.12 -13.09
C PHE A 11 5.97 4.38 -14.52
N ASP A 12 4.91 3.70 -14.96
CA ASP A 12 4.38 3.77 -16.32
C ASP A 12 2.85 3.81 -16.33
N ASN A 13 2.27 4.27 -17.44
CA ASN A 13 0.82 4.32 -17.61
C ASN A 13 0.18 2.92 -17.48
N ILE A 14 -0.87 2.85 -16.63
CA ILE A 14 -1.67 1.66 -16.35
C ILE A 14 -3.16 1.85 -16.68
N ASP A 15 -3.53 2.89 -17.43
CA ASP A 15 -4.92 3.23 -17.74
C ASP A 15 -5.63 2.13 -18.53
N ASN A 16 -4.86 1.29 -19.22
CA ASN A 16 -5.39 0.11 -19.91
C ASN A 16 -6.13 -0.85 -18.98
N LEU A 17 -5.92 -0.79 -17.67
CA LEU A 17 -6.69 -1.57 -16.68
C LEU A 17 -8.15 -1.11 -16.58
N PHE A 18 -8.47 0.13 -16.97
CA PHE A 18 -9.84 0.63 -17.03
C PHE A 18 -10.61 0.16 -18.27
N HIS A 19 -9.94 -0.51 -19.22
CA HIS A 19 -10.59 -1.09 -20.40
C HIS A 19 -10.95 -2.57 -20.23
N MET A 20 -10.68 -3.14 -19.05
CA MET A 20 -11.06 -4.50 -18.71
C MET A 20 -12.58 -4.59 -18.47
N SER A 21 -13.17 -5.78 -18.65
CA SER A 21 -14.62 -5.96 -18.50
C SER A 21 -15.08 -5.77 -17.04
N ASP A 22 -16.22 -5.11 -16.89
CA ASP A 22 -16.90 -4.93 -15.60
C ASP A 22 -17.37 -6.27 -14.99
N GLY A 23 -17.71 -6.26 -13.70
CA GLY A 23 -18.15 -7.46 -12.96
C GLY A 23 -17.03 -8.40 -12.49
N TYR A 24 -15.77 -8.08 -12.75
CA TYR A 24 -14.62 -8.91 -12.36
C TYR A 24 -13.66 -8.20 -11.38
N LEU A 25 -12.94 -9.02 -10.62
CA LEU A 25 -11.79 -8.61 -9.82
C LEU A 25 -10.51 -8.98 -10.56
N TYR A 26 -9.64 -8.01 -10.82
CA TYR A 26 -8.36 -8.21 -11.49
C TYR A 26 -7.22 -7.94 -10.52
N ALA A 27 -6.35 -8.92 -10.32
CA ALA A 27 -5.27 -8.79 -9.35
C ALA A 27 -4.04 -9.60 -9.76
N VAL A 28 -2.88 -9.20 -9.27
CA VAL A 28 -1.64 -9.94 -9.49
C VAL A 28 -1.57 -11.13 -8.54
N MET A 29 -1.31 -12.30 -9.10
CA MET A 29 -1.07 -13.53 -8.35
C MET A 29 0.13 -13.36 -7.41
N ASP A 30 0.03 -13.82 -6.16
CA ASP A 30 1.16 -13.80 -5.21
C ASP A 30 1.87 -15.18 -5.19
N CYS A 31 2.63 -15.53 -4.16
CA CYS A 31 3.26 -16.84 -4.02
C CYS A 31 3.26 -17.36 -2.57
N PHE A 32 3.51 -18.67 -2.43
CA PHE A 32 3.60 -19.35 -1.14
C PHE A 32 5.05 -19.61 -0.71
N CYS A 33 6.04 -18.96 -1.33
CA CYS A 33 7.47 -19.25 -1.08
C CYS A 33 8.05 -18.54 0.16
N GLU A 34 7.31 -17.62 0.77
CA GLU A 34 7.77 -16.92 1.98
C GLU A 34 7.65 -17.80 3.23
N LYS A 35 8.58 -17.68 4.17
CA LYS A 35 8.63 -18.54 5.37
C LYS A 35 7.40 -18.40 6.26
N THR A 36 6.67 -17.29 6.16
CA THR A 36 5.39 -17.07 6.85
C THR A 36 4.36 -18.13 6.48
N TRP A 37 4.46 -18.73 5.30
CA TRP A 37 3.61 -19.82 4.83
C TRP A 37 4.03 -21.21 5.34
N SER A 38 5.07 -21.34 6.16
CA SER A 38 5.60 -22.65 6.61
C SER A 38 4.61 -23.55 7.36
N HIS A 39 3.51 -22.99 7.85
CA HIS A 39 2.42 -23.72 8.49
C HIS A 39 1.41 -24.31 7.49
N THR A 40 1.56 -24.05 6.19
CA THR A 40 0.61 -24.46 5.15
C THR A 40 1.10 -25.66 4.34
N PRO A 41 0.19 -26.53 3.84
CA PRO A 41 0.57 -27.63 2.92
C PRO A 41 1.33 -27.15 1.69
N GLN A 42 0.97 -26.00 1.12
CA GLN A 42 1.57 -25.40 -0.07
C GLN A 42 3.08 -25.21 0.10
N TYR A 43 3.49 -24.57 1.21
CA TYR A 43 4.89 -24.34 1.51
C TYR A 43 5.64 -25.66 1.77
N ASN A 44 5.03 -26.58 2.53
CA ASN A 44 5.67 -27.84 2.90
C ASN A 44 5.90 -28.79 1.71
N ILE A 45 4.99 -28.77 0.74
CA ILE A 45 5.14 -29.49 -0.54
C ILE A 45 6.18 -28.79 -1.44
N GLY A 46 6.40 -27.49 -1.25
CA GLY A 46 7.17 -26.65 -2.16
C GLY A 46 6.37 -26.22 -3.40
N TYR A 47 5.04 -26.35 -3.36
CA TYR A 47 4.15 -25.90 -4.43
C TYR A 47 4.13 -24.38 -4.50
N CYS A 48 4.24 -23.84 -5.72
CA CYS A 48 4.10 -22.41 -5.96
C CYS A 48 3.26 -22.14 -7.21
N GLN A 49 2.22 -21.32 -7.06
CA GLN A 49 1.34 -20.92 -8.15
C GLN A 49 2.01 -20.03 -9.21
N GLN A 50 3.16 -19.41 -8.89
CA GLN A 50 4.00 -18.69 -9.87
C GLN A 50 4.80 -19.64 -10.77
N CYS A 51 5.05 -20.88 -10.30
CA CYS A 51 5.85 -21.88 -11.01
C CYS A 51 5.18 -23.26 -10.90
N PRO A 52 3.94 -23.44 -11.41
CA PRO A 52 3.14 -24.65 -11.18
C PRO A 52 3.79 -25.91 -11.76
N ASP A 53 4.65 -25.76 -12.78
CA ASP A 53 5.34 -26.87 -13.43
C ASP A 53 6.55 -27.38 -12.63
N LYS A 54 7.09 -26.58 -11.70
CA LYS A 54 8.28 -26.95 -10.92
C LYS A 54 7.96 -28.02 -9.88
N VAL A 55 6.81 -27.89 -9.22
CA VAL A 55 6.27 -28.87 -8.28
C VAL A 55 4.77 -28.92 -8.50
N CYS A 56 4.31 -29.99 -9.13
CA CYS A 56 2.88 -30.22 -9.34
C CYS A 56 2.16 -30.48 -7.99
N TRP A 57 0.91 -30.05 -7.89
CA TRP A 57 0.08 -30.37 -6.73
C TRP A 57 -0.15 -31.90 -6.67
N PRO A 58 0.02 -32.57 -5.51
CA PRO A 58 -0.15 -34.01 -5.39
C PRO A 58 -1.58 -34.44 -5.74
N ALA A 59 -1.73 -35.45 -6.60
CA ALA A 59 -3.03 -35.91 -7.07
C ALA A 59 -3.90 -36.46 -5.93
N GLU A 60 -3.29 -37.04 -4.88
CA GLU A 60 -4.02 -37.54 -3.71
C GLU A 60 -4.65 -36.39 -2.89
N MET A 61 -4.14 -35.18 -3.07
CA MET A 61 -4.56 -33.97 -2.36
C MET A 61 -5.38 -33.02 -3.23
N GLU A 62 -5.89 -33.44 -4.39
CA GLU A 62 -6.59 -32.54 -5.34
C GLU A 62 -7.77 -31.80 -4.69
N LYS A 63 -8.50 -32.47 -3.78
CA LYS A 63 -9.61 -31.85 -3.02
C LYS A 63 -9.15 -30.72 -2.09
N GLN A 64 -7.88 -30.68 -1.74
CA GLN A 64 -7.24 -29.68 -0.88
C GLN A 64 -6.44 -28.66 -1.68
N ARG A 65 -6.51 -28.70 -3.01
CA ARG A 65 -5.80 -27.77 -3.87
C ARG A 65 -6.18 -26.34 -3.48
N PRO A 66 -5.19 -25.47 -3.21
CA PRO A 66 -5.48 -24.11 -2.80
C PRO A 66 -6.20 -23.36 -3.91
N ALA A 67 -7.17 -22.52 -3.53
CA ALA A 67 -7.63 -21.45 -4.40
C ALA A 67 -6.45 -20.55 -4.77
N LEU A 68 -6.53 -19.92 -5.94
CA LEU A 68 -5.53 -18.95 -6.36
C LEU A 68 -5.48 -17.82 -5.34
N TYR A 69 -4.27 -17.46 -4.93
CA TYR A 69 -4.04 -16.38 -3.98
C TYR A 69 -3.51 -15.15 -4.72
N PHE A 70 -4.01 -13.96 -4.42
CA PHE A 70 -3.52 -12.72 -5.05
C PHE A 70 -2.99 -11.74 -4.01
N ASN A 71 -2.11 -10.86 -4.45
CA ASN A 71 -1.62 -9.78 -3.62
C ASN A 71 -2.67 -8.67 -3.56
N ALA A 72 -3.22 -8.42 -2.36
CA ALA A 72 -4.31 -7.47 -2.17
C ALA A 72 -3.87 -5.99 -2.16
N GLY A 73 -2.58 -5.69 -2.33
CA GLY A 73 -2.12 -4.30 -2.32
C GLY A 73 -2.50 -3.52 -3.57
N MET A 74 -2.76 -4.20 -4.68
CA MET A 74 -3.33 -3.56 -5.86
C MET A 74 -4.26 -4.51 -6.62
N PHE A 75 -5.45 -4.00 -6.94
CA PHE A 75 -6.43 -4.71 -7.76
C PHE A 75 -7.38 -3.73 -8.46
N ALA A 76 -7.88 -4.13 -9.63
CA ALA A 76 -8.91 -3.40 -10.36
C ALA A 76 -10.26 -4.10 -10.22
N PHE A 77 -11.32 -3.33 -9.98
CA PHE A 77 -12.67 -3.86 -9.76
C PHE A 77 -13.76 -2.82 -10.06
N GLU A 78 -14.98 -3.29 -10.26
CA GLU A 78 -16.18 -2.46 -10.36
C GLU A 78 -16.74 -2.17 -8.96
N PRO A 79 -16.82 -0.90 -8.50
CA PRO A 79 -17.45 -0.57 -7.23
C PRO A 79 -18.93 -0.94 -7.24
N SER A 80 -19.37 -1.72 -6.26
CA SER A 80 -20.76 -2.15 -6.15
C SER A 80 -21.19 -2.22 -4.69
N LYS A 81 -22.31 -1.56 -4.36
CA LYS A 81 -22.90 -1.63 -3.01
C LYS A 81 -23.29 -3.06 -2.65
N LEU A 82 -23.83 -3.81 -3.62
CA LEU A 82 -24.21 -5.21 -3.42
C LEU A 82 -22.99 -6.06 -3.05
N THR A 83 -21.87 -5.86 -3.74
CA THR A 83 -20.61 -6.53 -3.43
C THR A 83 -20.13 -6.15 -2.03
N PHE A 84 -20.18 -4.87 -1.67
CA PHE A 84 -19.81 -4.42 -0.33
C PHE A 84 -20.67 -5.03 0.78
N ASP A 85 -22.00 -5.01 0.63
CA ASP A 85 -22.93 -5.56 1.61
C ASP A 85 -22.69 -7.08 1.78
N SER A 86 -22.50 -7.80 0.67
CA SER A 86 -22.20 -9.24 0.67
C SER A 86 -20.85 -9.56 1.32
N MET A 87 -19.82 -8.76 1.06
CA MET A 87 -18.52 -8.89 1.73
C MET A 87 -18.64 -8.66 3.23
N MET A 88 -19.42 -7.66 3.66
CA MET A 88 -19.64 -7.38 5.07
C MET A 88 -20.42 -8.50 5.76
N GLU A 89 -21.47 -9.02 5.14
CA GLU A 89 -22.21 -10.18 5.65
C GLU A 89 -21.29 -11.39 5.80
N THR A 90 -20.50 -11.70 4.76
CA THR A 90 -19.53 -12.81 4.75
C THR A 90 -18.51 -12.66 5.87
N LEU A 91 -17.97 -11.44 6.07
CA LEU A 91 -17.02 -11.15 7.14
C LEU A 91 -17.61 -11.40 8.53
N MET A 92 -18.90 -11.09 8.71
CA MET A 92 -19.58 -11.24 10.00
C MET A 92 -20.03 -12.69 10.27
N SER A 93 -20.27 -13.49 9.24
CA SER A 93 -20.76 -14.88 9.37
C SER A 93 -19.66 -15.94 9.34
N THR A 94 -18.50 -15.65 8.72
CA THR A 94 -17.48 -16.66 8.43
C THR A 94 -16.48 -16.79 9.56
N ALA A 95 -16.20 -18.02 9.99
CA ALA A 95 -15.13 -18.28 10.95
C ALA A 95 -13.78 -17.89 10.33
N PRO A 96 -12.90 -17.16 11.06
CA PRO A 96 -11.61 -16.76 10.52
C PRO A 96 -10.74 -17.95 10.12
N THR A 97 -10.22 -17.91 8.91
CA THR A 97 -9.27 -18.88 8.36
C THR A 97 -7.89 -18.24 8.17
N PRO A 98 -6.79 -19.03 8.14
CA PRO A 98 -5.45 -18.50 7.86
C PRO A 98 -5.29 -17.85 6.48
N VAL A 99 -6.22 -18.16 5.57
CA VAL A 99 -6.25 -17.64 4.20
C VAL A 99 -7.62 -17.04 3.97
N ALA A 100 -7.68 -15.82 3.44
CA ALA A 100 -8.93 -15.24 2.97
C ALA A 100 -9.45 -16.12 1.81
N GLU A 101 -10.73 -16.51 1.84
CA GLU A 101 -11.32 -17.26 0.72
C GLU A 101 -11.43 -16.36 -0.52
N GLN A 102 -10.40 -16.39 -1.37
CA GLN A 102 -10.31 -15.61 -2.61
C GLN A 102 -10.81 -16.44 -3.80
N LYS A 103 -12.12 -16.70 -3.86
CA LYS A 103 -12.68 -17.70 -4.79
C LYS A 103 -12.83 -17.24 -6.24
N MET A 104 -12.70 -15.95 -6.56
CA MET A 104 -12.93 -15.48 -7.93
C MET A 104 -12.17 -14.18 -8.24
N TYR A 105 -11.09 -14.28 -9.00
CA TYR A 105 -10.42 -13.14 -9.63
C TYR A 105 -9.78 -13.59 -10.95
N ILE A 106 -9.49 -12.63 -11.82
CA ILE A 106 -8.76 -12.85 -13.07
C ILE A 106 -7.32 -12.37 -12.86
N PRO A 107 -6.32 -13.25 -12.98
CA PRO A 107 -4.92 -12.86 -12.84
C PRO A 107 -4.48 -11.83 -13.90
N ILE A 108 -3.81 -10.78 -13.47
CA ILE A 108 -3.10 -9.84 -14.36
C ILE A 108 -1.58 -10.00 -14.22
N PRO A 109 -0.79 -9.57 -15.23
CA PRO A 109 0.66 -9.73 -15.21
C PRO A 109 1.35 -9.08 -14.00
N LEU A 110 2.44 -9.71 -13.53
CA LEU A 110 3.23 -9.28 -12.37
C LEU A 110 3.70 -7.81 -12.44
N VAL A 111 3.91 -7.28 -13.64
CA VAL A 111 4.35 -5.89 -13.86
C VAL A 111 3.37 -4.83 -13.34
N TYR A 112 2.11 -5.18 -13.07
CA TYR A 112 1.08 -4.27 -12.54
C TYR A 112 1.03 -4.20 -11.01
N ASN A 113 1.76 -5.07 -10.30
CA ASN A 113 1.89 -5.05 -8.84
C ASN A 113 3.09 -5.93 -8.44
N LEU A 114 4.31 -5.45 -8.71
CA LEU A 114 5.52 -6.17 -8.34
C LEU A 114 5.82 -5.98 -6.85
N VAL A 115 5.45 -6.97 -6.05
CA VAL A 115 5.92 -7.09 -4.65
C VAL A 115 7.44 -7.30 -4.68
N LEU A 116 8.21 -6.48 -3.96
CA LEU A 116 9.69 -6.52 -4.02
C LEU A 116 10.27 -7.92 -3.82
N ALA A 117 9.64 -8.73 -2.99
CA ALA A 117 10.10 -10.08 -2.70
C ALA A 117 10.10 -11.04 -3.90
N MET A 118 9.33 -10.74 -4.93
CA MET A 118 9.38 -11.50 -6.18
C MET A 118 10.75 -11.41 -6.86
N LEU A 119 11.53 -10.35 -6.61
CA LEU A 119 12.90 -10.19 -7.15
C LEU A 119 13.88 -11.27 -6.70
N TRP A 120 13.63 -11.93 -5.56
CA TRP A 120 14.47 -13.02 -5.05
C TRP A 120 13.73 -14.34 -4.88
N ARG A 121 12.40 -14.34 -4.77
CA ARG A 121 11.61 -15.58 -4.73
C ARG A 121 11.40 -16.17 -6.13
N HIS A 122 11.16 -15.31 -7.12
CA HIS A 122 10.86 -15.68 -8.50
C HIS A 122 11.59 -14.77 -9.51
N PRO A 123 12.93 -14.62 -9.43
CA PRO A 123 13.67 -13.77 -10.35
C PRO A 123 13.46 -14.14 -11.82
N GLU A 124 13.15 -15.41 -12.11
CA GLU A 124 12.83 -15.92 -13.45
C GLU A 124 11.57 -15.29 -14.05
N ASN A 125 10.66 -14.79 -13.22
CA ASN A 125 9.39 -14.20 -13.64
C ASN A 125 9.42 -12.66 -13.65
N VAL A 126 10.56 -12.04 -13.30
CA VAL A 126 10.67 -10.58 -13.17
C VAL A 126 11.63 -9.99 -14.21
N ASP A 127 11.09 -9.13 -15.06
CA ASP A 127 11.85 -8.20 -15.88
C ASP A 127 11.70 -6.79 -15.30
N VAL A 128 12.71 -6.33 -14.56
CA VAL A 128 12.66 -5.07 -13.78
C VAL A 128 12.43 -3.86 -14.67
N GLU A 129 12.94 -3.86 -15.90
CA GLU A 129 12.81 -2.73 -16.84
C GLU A 129 11.39 -2.61 -17.41
N ARG A 130 10.57 -3.66 -17.29
CA ARG A 130 9.17 -3.67 -17.75
C ARG A 130 8.16 -3.46 -16.62
N VAL A 131 8.63 -3.26 -15.39
CA VAL A 131 7.76 -3.07 -14.22
C VAL A 131 7.07 -1.72 -14.33
N LYS A 132 5.74 -1.74 -14.33
CA LYS A 132 4.92 -0.53 -14.33
C LYS A 132 4.59 -0.06 -12.92
N VAL A 133 4.45 -0.99 -11.98
CA VAL A 133 4.02 -0.72 -10.61
C VAL A 133 4.85 -1.56 -9.65
N ALA A 134 5.53 -0.92 -8.70
CA ALA A 134 6.24 -1.61 -7.61
C ALA A 134 5.49 -1.43 -6.29
N HIS A 135 5.36 -2.52 -5.56
CA HIS A 135 4.77 -2.59 -4.23
C HIS A 135 5.86 -2.87 -3.21
N TYR A 136 6.14 -1.89 -2.36
CA TYR A 136 7.24 -1.91 -1.41
C TYR A 136 6.91 -2.67 -0.11
N CYS A 137 6.26 -3.82 -0.28
CA CYS A 137 6.09 -4.83 0.74
C CYS A 137 7.03 -6.01 0.44
N ALA A 138 7.64 -6.59 1.47
CA ALA A 138 8.56 -7.72 1.32
C ALA A 138 8.05 -9.03 1.94
N ALA A 139 7.07 -8.96 2.85
CA ALA A 139 6.36 -10.12 3.38
C ALA A 139 5.13 -9.63 4.14
N VAL A 140 3.99 -10.30 3.96
CA VAL A 140 2.85 -10.18 4.87
C VAL A 140 2.98 -11.30 5.90
N SER A 141 3.37 -10.96 7.13
CA SER A 141 3.25 -11.86 8.28
C SER A 141 1.92 -11.58 8.95
N VAL A 142 0.96 -12.51 8.89
CA VAL A 142 -0.23 -12.44 9.75
C VAL A 142 0.14 -13.10 11.08
N PHE A 143 0.46 -12.29 12.09
CA PHE A 143 0.62 -12.81 13.44
C PHE A 143 -0.76 -13.09 14.06
N PHE A 144 -1.06 -14.37 14.29
CA PHE A 144 -2.19 -14.78 15.10
C PHE A 144 -1.91 -14.46 16.57
N ALA A 145 -2.31 -13.26 17.02
CA ALA A 145 -2.57 -13.06 18.44
C ALA A 145 -3.86 -13.82 18.80
N SER A 146 -3.89 -14.41 19.99
CA SER A 146 -4.89 -15.35 20.51
C SER A 146 -6.37 -15.04 20.18
N ALA A 147 -7.20 -16.07 20.28
CA ALA A 147 -8.59 -16.24 19.79
C ALA A 147 -9.65 -15.16 20.13
N CYS A 148 -9.30 -14.00 20.68
CA CYS A 148 -10.25 -12.98 21.15
C CYS A 148 -10.21 -11.64 20.37
N GLN A 149 -9.36 -11.46 19.34
CA GLN A 149 -9.20 -10.14 18.70
C GLN A 149 -9.34 -10.09 17.17
N ILE A 150 -9.99 -11.06 16.53
CA ILE A 150 -10.02 -11.13 15.06
C ILE A 150 -10.96 -10.07 14.43
N VAL A 151 -12.05 -9.72 15.11
CA VAL A 151 -13.02 -8.73 14.60
C VAL A 151 -12.45 -7.30 14.59
N TYR A 152 -11.49 -7.00 15.47
CA TYR A 152 -10.86 -5.68 15.53
C TYR A 152 -9.74 -5.51 14.47
N CYS A 153 -9.14 -6.61 14.00
CA CYS A 153 -7.99 -6.56 13.09
C CYS A 153 -8.36 -6.12 11.66
N CYS A 154 -9.51 -6.54 11.12
CA CYS A 154 -9.90 -6.18 9.74
C CYS A 154 -10.53 -4.77 9.62
N VAL A 155 -11.16 -4.26 10.69
CA VAL A 155 -11.87 -2.97 10.67
C VAL A 155 -11.00 -1.82 11.20
N VAL A 156 -9.97 -2.10 12.01
CA VAL A 156 -9.17 -1.07 12.69
C VAL A 156 -7.69 -1.24 12.42
N ASN A 157 -7.23 -1.15 11.16
CA ASN A 157 -5.82 -0.91 10.77
C ASN A 157 -4.74 -1.57 11.68
N LYS A 158 -4.98 -2.81 12.13
CA LYS A 158 -4.12 -3.56 13.06
C LYS A 158 -4.09 -5.04 12.71
N ILE A 159 -4.27 -5.38 11.44
CA ILE A 159 -3.43 -6.45 10.90
C ILE A 159 -2.00 -5.94 11.09
N LEU A 160 -1.26 -6.51 12.06
CA LEU A 160 0.16 -6.26 12.22
C LEU A 160 0.86 -6.83 10.99
N GLN A 161 0.77 -6.12 9.86
CA GLN A 161 1.66 -6.26 8.73
C GLN A 161 3.04 -5.90 9.29
N THR A 162 3.76 -6.88 9.83
CA THR A 162 5.15 -6.66 10.19
C THR A 162 5.92 -6.71 8.88
N ASP A 163 5.93 -5.58 8.17
CA ASP A 163 6.77 -5.41 7.00
C ASP A 163 8.20 -5.81 7.36
N VAL A 164 8.89 -6.49 6.44
CA VAL A 164 10.32 -6.73 6.61
C VAL A 164 10.98 -5.37 6.83
N LYS A 165 11.76 -5.27 7.90
CA LYS A 165 12.46 -4.04 8.24
C LYS A 165 13.24 -3.55 7.01
N GLY A 166 13.14 -2.26 6.71
CA GLY A 166 13.80 -1.66 5.55
C GLY A 166 13.07 -1.80 4.21
N SER A 167 11.98 -2.57 4.10
CA SER A 167 11.25 -2.74 2.82
C SER A 167 10.50 -1.49 2.36
N LYS A 168 9.93 -0.72 3.30
CA LYS A 168 9.32 0.58 3.00
C LYS A 168 10.40 1.61 2.68
N PRO A 169 10.27 2.40 1.60
CA PRO A 169 11.30 3.36 1.18
C PRO A 169 11.61 4.46 2.19
N TRP A 170 10.61 4.94 2.92
CA TRP A 170 10.82 5.88 4.04
C TRP A 170 11.50 5.24 5.27
N LYS A 171 11.71 3.92 5.28
CA LYS A 171 12.47 3.18 6.31
C LYS A 171 13.68 2.44 5.71
N PHE A 172 13.99 2.67 4.44
CA PHE A 172 15.02 1.90 3.73
C PHE A 172 16.41 2.24 4.27
N THR A 173 17.16 1.21 4.69
CA THR A 173 18.55 1.37 5.14
C THR A 173 19.56 0.66 4.23
N GLY A 174 19.08 -0.23 3.34
CA GLY A 174 19.91 -1.08 2.49
C GLY A 174 20.68 -2.18 3.23
N LYS A 175 20.51 -2.32 4.55
CA LYS A 175 21.26 -3.29 5.38
C LYS A 175 20.50 -4.57 5.66
N GLU A 176 19.18 -4.53 5.55
CA GLU A 176 18.33 -5.69 5.80
C GLU A 176 18.44 -6.73 4.68
N PRO A 177 18.10 -8.01 4.96
CA PRO A 177 18.23 -9.07 3.97
C PRO A 177 17.54 -8.73 2.64
N ASN A 178 18.26 -8.95 1.54
CA ASN A 178 17.89 -8.61 0.17
C ASN A 178 17.82 -7.11 -0.15
N MET A 179 17.82 -6.20 0.83
CA MET A 179 17.73 -4.75 0.59
C MET A 179 19.03 -4.16 0.01
N GLN A 180 20.12 -4.92 0.05
CA GLN A 180 21.40 -4.55 -0.58
C GLN A 180 21.42 -4.74 -2.10
N ARG A 181 20.38 -5.32 -2.71
CA ARG A 181 20.33 -5.57 -4.15
C ARG A 181 20.24 -4.27 -4.94
N GLU A 182 20.90 -4.25 -6.11
CA GLU A 182 20.95 -3.08 -6.98
C GLU A 182 19.57 -2.71 -7.56
N ASP A 183 18.75 -3.70 -7.92
CA ASP A 183 17.39 -3.50 -8.42
C ASP A 183 16.48 -2.83 -7.38
N ILE A 184 16.52 -3.28 -6.13
CA ILE A 184 15.77 -2.64 -5.03
C ILE A 184 16.27 -1.21 -4.79
N GLN A 185 17.58 -1.00 -4.75
CA GLN A 185 18.13 0.35 -4.58
C GLN A 185 17.69 1.31 -5.69
N LYS A 186 17.62 0.84 -6.95
CA LYS A 186 17.09 1.62 -8.08
C LYS A 186 15.61 1.97 -7.87
N LEU A 187 14.78 1.02 -7.46
CA LEU A 187 13.36 1.27 -7.18
C LEU A 187 13.17 2.25 -6.03
N VAL A 188 13.92 2.11 -4.93
CA VAL A 188 13.86 3.04 -3.79
C VAL A 188 14.35 4.42 -4.20
N LYS A 189 15.39 4.52 -5.03
CA LYS A 189 15.87 5.80 -5.56
C LYS A 189 14.78 6.51 -6.36
N LYS A 190 14.08 5.81 -7.26
CA LYS A 190 12.95 6.36 -8.03
C LYS A 190 11.82 6.88 -7.13
N TRP A 191 11.59 6.26 -5.97
CA TRP A 191 10.64 6.82 -4.98
C TRP A 191 11.11 8.18 -4.50
N TRP A 192 12.34 8.25 -3.98
CA TRP A 192 12.87 9.49 -3.42
C TRP A 192 13.05 10.59 -4.45
N GLU A 193 13.26 10.25 -5.73
CA GLU A 193 13.26 11.21 -6.84
C GLU A 193 11.91 11.94 -6.96
N ILE A 194 10.77 11.25 -6.77
CA ILE A 194 9.44 11.89 -6.76
C ILE A 194 9.17 12.58 -5.42
N TYR A 195 9.46 11.91 -4.30
CA TYR A 195 9.15 12.45 -2.97
C TYR A 195 9.89 13.76 -2.68
N ASN A 196 11.12 13.92 -3.18
CA ASN A 196 11.90 15.14 -3.01
C ASN A 196 11.70 16.16 -4.16
N ASP A 197 10.74 15.91 -5.06
CA ASP A 197 10.40 16.86 -6.12
C ASP A 197 9.38 17.87 -5.58
N ASP A 198 9.88 19.00 -5.07
CA ASP A 198 9.05 20.12 -4.56
C ASP A 198 8.04 20.66 -5.60
N SER A 199 8.21 20.36 -6.90
CA SER A 199 7.24 20.74 -7.93
C SER A 199 5.94 19.94 -7.85
N MET A 200 6.00 18.75 -7.25
CA MET A 200 4.86 17.84 -7.03
C MET A 200 4.09 18.16 -5.75
N ASP A 201 4.61 19.04 -4.90
CA ASP A 201 3.94 19.45 -3.67
C ASP A 201 2.60 20.14 -3.96
N PHE A 202 1.60 19.81 -3.15
CA PHE A 202 0.30 20.45 -3.23
C PHE A 202 0.42 21.94 -2.88
N ARG A 203 0.24 22.80 -3.88
CA ARG A 203 0.19 24.25 -3.69
C ARG A 203 -1.25 24.66 -3.40
N SER A 204 -1.55 25.01 -2.14
CA SER A 204 -2.84 25.64 -1.85
C SER A 204 -2.88 27.03 -2.51
N ASN A 205 -4.00 27.39 -3.13
CA ASN A 205 -4.22 28.73 -3.69
C ASN A 205 -4.25 29.84 -2.60
N GLU A 206 -4.10 29.48 -1.33
CA GLU A 206 -4.07 30.41 -0.19
C GLU A 206 -2.82 31.31 -0.24
N THR A 207 -1.70 30.84 -0.79
CA THR A 207 -0.49 31.68 -0.90
C THR A 207 -0.71 32.89 -1.82
N ARG A 208 -1.65 32.84 -2.77
CA ARG A 208 -1.98 33.98 -3.63
C ARG A 208 -2.91 34.97 -2.92
N ALA A 209 -3.89 34.48 -2.18
CA ALA A 209 -4.87 35.29 -1.44
C ALA A 209 -4.29 35.95 -0.16
N GLU A 210 -3.36 35.27 0.53
CA GLU A 210 -2.65 35.82 1.68
C GLU A 210 -1.67 36.93 1.28
N THR A 211 -1.04 36.82 0.11
CA THR A 211 -0.11 37.84 -0.38
C THR A 211 -0.85 39.11 -0.82
N GLU A 212 -2.01 38.97 -1.47
CA GLU A 212 -2.88 40.09 -1.84
C GLU A 212 -3.47 40.78 -0.60
N SER A 213 -4.05 40.02 0.35
CA SER A 213 -4.64 40.57 1.57
C SER A 213 -3.61 41.22 2.51
N ARG A 214 -2.41 40.65 2.63
CA ARG A 214 -1.31 41.24 3.42
C ARG A 214 -0.81 42.55 2.80
N SER A 215 -0.79 42.66 1.47
CA SER A 215 -0.41 43.90 0.79
C SER A 215 -1.43 45.03 1.00
N GLU A 216 -2.73 44.72 0.98
CA GLU A 216 -3.80 45.68 1.26
C GLU A 216 -3.81 46.12 2.73
N LEU A 217 -3.66 45.19 3.67
CA LEU A 217 -3.51 45.49 5.10
C LEU A 217 -2.28 46.35 5.38
N GLN A 218 -1.14 46.09 4.76
CA GLN A 218 0.06 46.92 4.88
C GLN A 218 -0.21 48.35 4.38
N HIS A 219 -0.92 48.48 3.25
CA HIS A 219 -1.24 49.78 2.66
C HIS A 219 -2.24 50.59 3.51
N ILE A 220 -3.20 49.91 4.15
CA ILE A 220 -4.15 50.51 5.10
C ILE A 220 -3.45 50.91 6.40
N THR A 221 -2.53 50.08 6.90
CA THR A 221 -1.80 50.31 8.16
C THR A 221 -0.83 51.48 8.03
N ASP A 222 -0.13 51.61 6.90
CA ASP A 222 0.75 52.76 6.62
C ASP A 222 -0.03 54.08 6.48
N LYS A 223 -1.31 54.00 6.05
CA LYS A 223 -2.22 55.15 5.98
C LYS A 223 -2.75 55.53 7.36
N ALA A 224 -2.98 54.56 8.25
CA ALA A 224 -3.46 54.76 9.61
C ALA A 224 -2.35 55.26 10.56
N LEU A 225 -1.11 54.77 10.42
CA LEU A 225 0.04 55.14 11.26
C LEU A 225 0.51 56.59 11.06
N ARG A 226 0.17 57.23 9.94
CA ARG A 226 0.43 58.67 9.72
C ARG A 226 -0.56 59.59 10.43
N GLY A 227 -1.62 59.05 11.04
CA GLY A 227 -2.75 59.82 11.55
C GLY A 227 -2.96 59.84 13.08
N VAL A 228 -2.21 59.07 13.89
CA VAL A 228 -2.56 58.91 15.31
C VAL A 228 -1.33 58.99 16.23
N MET A 229 -1.27 60.02 17.08
CA MET A 229 -0.33 60.12 18.20
C MET A 229 -0.63 59.03 19.24
N TYR A 230 0.42 58.30 19.63
CA TYR A 230 0.43 57.22 20.61
C TYR A 230 -0.20 57.58 21.96
N ARG A 231 -0.95 56.64 22.55
CA ARG A 231 -0.97 56.41 24.00
C ARG A 231 -0.82 54.92 24.31
N PRO A 232 0.15 54.52 25.15
CA PRO A 232 0.34 53.11 25.48
C PRO A 232 -0.63 52.67 26.59
N VAL A 233 -1.17 51.46 26.47
CA VAL A 233 -1.95 50.80 27.52
C VAL A 233 -1.10 49.69 28.13
N HIS A 234 -0.98 49.70 29.46
CA HIS A 234 -0.24 48.69 30.23
C HIS A 234 -0.96 47.35 30.22
N VAL A 235 -0.22 46.26 29.99
CA VAL A 235 -0.70 44.88 30.06
C VAL A 235 -0.27 44.26 31.39
N LEU A 236 -1.23 43.70 32.14
CA LEU A 236 -0.96 42.91 33.35
C LEU A 236 -0.91 41.41 33.00
N PRO A 237 0.03 40.62 33.56
CA PRO A 237 0.13 39.20 33.25
C PRO A 237 -0.81 38.33 34.10
N ALA A 238 -1.26 37.21 33.51
CA ALA A 238 -2.16 36.24 34.13
C ALA A 238 -1.45 35.29 35.13
N PRO A 239 -2.15 34.77 36.15
CA PRO A 239 -1.55 33.93 37.20
C PRO A 239 -1.43 32.46 36.77
N PRO A 240 -0.54 31.66 37.41
CA PRO A 240 -0.27 30.29 37.00
C PRO A 240 -1.28 29.28 37.59
N ALA A 241 -1.51 28.21 36.83
CA ALA A 241 -2.44 27.13 37.13
C ALA A 241 -1.92 26.21 38.25
N ALA A 242 -2.84 25.75 39.10
CA ALA A 242 -2.62 24.75 40.16
C ALA A 242 -2.71 23.32 39.62
#